data_AF-P17830-F1
#
_entry.id   AF-P17830-F1
#
_cell.length_a   1.000
_cell.length_b   1.000
_cell.length_c   1.000
_cell.angle_alpha   90.00
_cell.angle_beta   90.00
_cell.angle_gamma   90.00
#
_symmetry.space_group_name_H-M   'P 1'
#
loop_
_entity.id
_entity.type
_entity.pdbx_description
1 polymer ?
#
loop_
_entity_poly.entity_id
_entity_poly.type
_entity_poly.pdbx_seq_one_letter_code
_entity_poly.pdbx_strand_id
1 'polypeptide(L)'
;MNKQRFLFAAKISGIHFLLSLTVAALLAGLIFFVWYPFPYQKIMGNFKLFFLISGIDVCCGPLLTFILSNPQKRLKECIIDFSLIIFIQLSAFIYGMYNIYLARPVAVVFELDSIRILSKGDILLDELPQA
;
A
#
# COMPACT_ATOMS: atom_id res chain seq x y z
N MET A 1 13.16 -14.02 -26.22
CA MET A 1 13.65 -14.32 -24.85
C MET A 1 13.95 -15.82 -24.76
N ASN A 2 15.15 -16.23 -24.32
CA ASN A 2 15.46 -17.66 -24.14
C ASN A 2 14.41 -18.31 -23.20
N LYS A 3 13.90 -19.50 -23.52
CA LYS A 3 12.90 -20.21 -22.71
C LYS A 3 13.34 -20.32 -21.24
N GLN A 4 14.63 -20.56 -20.99
CA GLN A 4 15.19 -20.62 -19.64
C GLN A 4 15.05 -19.29 -18.88
N ARG A 5 15.32 -18.16 -19.54
CA ARG A 5 15.16 -16.83 -18.93
C ARG A 5 13.69 -16.52 -18.64
N PHE A 6 12.78 -16.84 -19.57
CA PHE A 6 11.34 -16.62 -19.36
C PHE A 6 10.83 -17.40 -18.15
N LEU A 7 11.12 -18.70 -18.08
CA LEU A 7 10.65 -19.56 -16.98
C LEU A 7 11.24 -19.11 -15.63
N PHE A 8 12.51 -18.72 -15.61
CA PHE A 8 13.15 -18.16 -14.43
C PHE A 8 12.46 -16.87 -13.98
N ALA A 9 12.29 -15.89 -14.89
CA ALA A 9 11.64 -14.62 -14.59
C ALA A 9 10.19 -14.80 -14.13
N ALA A 10 9.42 -15.69 -14.77
CA ALA A 10 8.05 -16.00 -14.38
C ALA A 10 7.98 -16.60 -12.97
N LYS A 11 8.90 -17.51 -12.63
CA LYS A 11 8.97 -18.10 -11.29
C LYS A 11 9.27 -17.05 -10.22
N ILE A 12 10.31 -16.24 -10.40
CA ILE A 12 10.71 -15.23 -9.41
C ILE A 12 9.64 -14.13 -9.29
N SER A 13 9.12 -13.64 -10.42
CA SER A 13 8.02 -12.68 -10.43
C SER A 13 6.75 -13.24 -9.77
N GLY A 14 6.45 -14.53 -9.95
CA GLY A 14 5.29 -15.17 -9.33
C GLY A 14 5.41 -15.25 -7.80
N ILE A 15 6.62 -15.56 -7.30
CA ILE A 15 6.90 -15.52 -5.85
C ILE A 15 6.75 -14.10 -5.32
N HIS A 16 7.31 -13.10 -6.01
CA HIS A 16 7.15 -11.69 -5.62
C HIS A 16 5.68 -11.28 -5.63
N PHE A 17 4.91 -11.63 -6.67
CA PHE A 17 3.48 -11.34 -6.74
C PHE A 17 2.72 -11.90 -5.52
N LEU A 18 2.96 -13.15 -5.16
CA LEU A 18 2.33 -13.77 -3.97
C LEU A 18 2.74 -13.07 -2.67
N LEU A 19 4.00 -12.65 -2.54
CA LEU A 19 4.48 -11.89 -1.39
C LEU A 19 3.79 -10.51 -1.31
N SER A 20 3.77 -9.75 -2.41
CA SER A 20 3.10 -8.43 -2.45
C SER A 20 1.61 -8.56 -2.17
N LEU A 21 0.94 -9.60 -2.70
CA LEU A 21 -0.47 -9.87 -2.44
C LEU A 21 -0.71 -10.21 -0.96
N THR A 22 0.17 -11.01 -0.35
CA THR A 22 0.09 -11.35 1.08
C THR A 22 0.24 -10.11 1.95
N VAL A 23 1.23 -9.26 1.65
CA VAL A 23 1.44 -7.98 2.35
C VAL A 23 0.20 -7.09 2.22
N ALA A 24 -0.32 -6.90 1.00
CA ALA A 24 -1.53 -6.12 0.76
C ALA A 24 -2.75 -6.68 1.52
N ALA A 25 -2.92 -8.01 1.56
CA ALA A 25 -4.02 -8.66 2.27
C ALA A 25 -3.94 -8.50 3.79
N LEU A 26 -2.73 -8.64 4.37
CA LEU A 26 -2.51 -8.40 5.81
C LEU A 26 -2.85 -6.96 6.19
N LEU A 27 -2.50 -6.01 5.32
CA LEU A 27 -2.70 -4.59 5.57
C LEU A 27 -4.14 -4.15 5.31
N ALA A 28 -4.82 -4.76 4.33
CA ALA A 28 -6.27 -4.69 4.21
C ALA A 28 -6.93 -5.15 5.52
N GLY A 29 -6.47 -6.28 6.08
CA GLY A 29 -6.94 -6.77 7.38
C GLY A 29 -6.76 -5.75 8.50
N LEU A 30 -5.56 -5.15 8.62
CA LEU A 30 -5.30 -4.09 9.60
C LEU A 30 -6.23 -2.88 9.39
N ILE A 31 -6.38 -2.40 8.16
CA ILE A 31 -7.18 -1.21 7.84
C ILE A 31 -8.65 -1.46 8.14
N PHE A 32 -9.23 -2.54 7.62
CA PHE A 32 -10.66 -2.80 7.73
C PHE A 32 -11.04 -3.29 9.13
N PHE A 33 -10.23 -4.11 9.80
CA PHE A 33 -10.63 -4.63 11.12
C PHE A 33 -10.17 -3.77 12.30
N VAL A 34 -9.11 -2.98 12.16
CA VAL A 34 -8.54 -2.20 13.28
C VAL A 34 -8.73 -0.69 13.12
N TRP A 35 -8.42 -0.12 11.95
CA TRP A 35 -8.43 1.34 11.78
C TRP A 35 -9.81 1.90 11.42
N TYR A 36 -10.53 1.19 10.56
CA TYR A 36 -11.86 1.51 10.07
C TYR A 36 -12.79 0.34 10.36
N PRO A 37 -13.14 0.03 11.62
CA PRO A 37 -14.21 -0.94 11.87
C PRO A 37 -15.54 -0.41 11.32
N PHE A 38 -16.51 -1.29 11.13
CA PHE A 38 -17.89 -0.87 10.86
C PHE A 38 -18.37 0.09 11.97
N PRO A 39 -19.07 1.21 11.67
CA PRO A 39 -19.60 1.64 10.38
C PRO A 39 -18.66 2.54 9.56
N TYR A 40 -17.48 2.89 10.06
CA TYR A 40 -16.58 3.86 9.42
C TYR A 40 -16.18 3.47 7.99
N GLN A 41 -16.08 2.18 7.68
CA GLN A 41 -15.86 1.70 6.31
C GLN A 41 -16.93 2.19 5.33
N LYS A 42 -18.19 2.11 5.75
CA LYS A 42 -19.34 2.47 4.94
C LYS A 42 -19.47 3.98 4.82
N ILE A 43 -19.14 4.71 5.89
CA ILE A 43 -19.29 6.17 5.91
C ILE A 43 -18.15 6.85 5.17
N MET A 44 -16.90 6.43 5.40
CA MET A 44 -15.75 7.01 4.69
C MET A 44 -15.69 6.52 3.25
N GLY A 45 -16.08 5.26 2.98
CA GLY A 45 -16.42 4.72 1.66
C GLY A 45 -15.35 4.77 0.57
N ASN A 46 -14.21 5.42 0.81
CA ASN A 46 -13.27 5.84 -0.23
C ASN A 46 -11.88 5.24 -0.04
N PHE A 47 -11.80 3.91 0.13
CA PHE A 47 -10.53 3.17 0.12
C PHE A 47 -9.81 3.18 -1.25
N LYS A 48 -10.15 4.12 -2.14
CA LYS A 48 -9.49 4.36 -3.43
C LYS A 48 -7.98 4.49 -3.28
N LEU A 49 -7.52 5.22 -2.24
CA LEU A 49 -6.09 5.38 -1.99
C LEU A 49 -5.43 4.03 -1.67
N PHE A 50 -6.03 3.25 -0.76
CA PHE A 50 -5.56 1.91 -0.43
C PHE A 50 -5.49 0.99 -1.66
N PHE A 51 -6.57 0.92 -2.45
CA PHE A 51 -6.61 0.08 -3.65
C PHE A 51 -5.64 0.55 -4.73
N LEU A 52 -5.44 1.86 -4.87
CA LEU A 52 -4.48 2.44 -5.81
C LEU A 52 -3.05 2.03 -5.44
N ILE A 53 -2.62 2.27 -4.20
CA ILE A 53 -1.27 1.94 -3.73
C ILE A 53 -1.04 0.43 -3.78
N SER A 54 -1.96 -0.36 -3.23
CA SER A 54 -1.85 -1.83 -3.25
C SER A 54 -1.82 -2.38 -4.67
N GLY A 55 -2.63 -1.82 -5.58
CA GLY A 55 -2.66 -2.23 -6.97
C GLY A 55 -1.35 -1.92 -7.70
N ILE A 56 -0.78 -0.73 -7.45
CA ILE A 56 0.54 -0.35 -7.97
C ILE A 56 1.59 -1.34 -7.46
N ASP A 57 1.62 -1.63 -6.16
CA ASP A 57 2.65 -2.49 -5.59
C ASP A 57 2.54 -3.94 -6.08
N VAL A 58 1.33 -4.50 -6.10
CA VAL A 58 1.06 -5.88 -6.55
C VAL A 58 1.31 -6.06 -8.05
N CYS A 59 1.18 -5.00 -8.86
CA CYS A 59 1.46 -5.08 -10.30
C CYS A 59 2.92 -4.72 -10.63
N CYS A 60 3.35 -3.52 -10.26
CA CYS A 60 4.62 -2.94 -10.69
C CYS A 60 5.83 -3.71 -10.12
N GLY A 61 5.80 -4.11 -8.85
CA GLY A 61 6.92 -4.85 -8.23
C GLY A 61 7.22 -6.17 -8.95
N PRO A 62 6.22 -7.05 -9.14
CA PRO A 62 6.37 -8.27 -9.92
C PRO A 62 6.76 -8.01 -11.38
N LEU A 63 6.16 -7.02 -12.05
CA LEU A 63 6.54 -6.67 -13.43
C LEU A 63 8.01 -6.26 -13.55
N LEU A 64 8.50 -5.39 -12.66
CA LEU A 64 9.91 -4.99 -12.62
C LEU A 64 10.81 -6.20 -12.33
N THR A 65 10.39 -7.06 -11.42
CA THR A 65 11.10 -8.30 -11.10
C THR A 65 11.17 -9.23 -12.31
N PHE A 66 10.09 -9.37 -13.05
CA PHE A 66 10.06 -10.15 -14.29
C PHE A 66 11.03 -9.59 -15.33
N ILE A 67 11.07 -8.27 -15.51
CA ILE A 67 11.94 -7.60 -16.47
C ILE A 67 13.42 -7.76 -16.10
N LEU A 68 13.76 -7.56 -14.81
CA LEU A 68 15.15 -7.58 -14.34
C LEU A 68 15.70 -8.99 -14.09
N SER A 69 14.83 -9.97 -13.84
CA SER A 69 15.21 -11.37 -13.61
C SER A 69 15.92 -11.97 -14.82
N ASN A 70 17.17 -12.36 -14.60
CA ASN A 70 17.99 -12.97 -15.63
C ASN A 70 18.87 -14.06 -15.00
N PRO A 71 18.73 -15.35 -15.39
CA PRO A 71 19.50 -16.43 -14.79
C PRO A 71 21.00 -16.36 -15.13
N GLN A 72 21.40 -15.56 -16.13
CA GLN A 72 22.80 -15.35 -16.50
C GLN A 72 23.47 -14.18 -15.74
N LYS A 73 22.72 -13.34 -15.01
CA LYS A 73 23.28 -12.22 -14.24
C LYS A 73 24.06 -12.72 -13.03
N ARG A 74 25.08 -11.97 -12.61
CA ARG A 74 25.80 -12.27 -11.37
C ARG A 74 24.85 -12.11 -10.19
N LEU A 75 24.98 -12.96 -9.17
CA LEU A 75 24.13 -12.91 -7.98
C LEU A 75 24.12 -11.51 -7.33
N LYS A 76 25.27 -10.82 -7.29
CA LYS A 76 25.37 -9.45 -6.77
C LYS A 76 24.50 -8.44 -7.51
N GLU A 77 24.43 -8.54 -8.85
CA GLU A 77 23.62 -7.64 -9.67
C GLU A 77 22.13 -7.90 -9.43
N CYS A 78 21.72 -9.17 -9.37
CA CYS A 78 20.34 -9.54 -9.04
C CYS A 78 19.92 -9.06 -7.65
N ILE A 79 20.81 -9.17 -6.65
CA ILE A 79 20.54 -8.68 -5.29
C ILE A 79 20.32 -7.17 -5.31
N ILE A 80 21.21 -6.40 -5.96
CA ILE A 80 21.06 -4.93 -6.05
C ILE A 80 19.74 -4.57 -6.73
N ASP A 81 19.43 -5.18 -7.88
CA ASP A 81 18.20 -4.93 -8.63
C ASP A 81 16.95 -5.16 -7.77
N PHE A 82 16.86 -6.31 -7.10
CA PHE A 82 15.70 -6.66 -6.28
C PHE A 82 15.63 -5.87 -4.97
N SER A 83 16.76 -5.57 -4.34
CA SER A 83 16.81 -4.71 -3.16
C SER A 83 16.29 -3.31 -3.47
N LEU A 84 16.64 -2.75 -4.64
CA LEU A 84 16.13 -1.45 -5.07
C LEU A 84 14.63 -1.48 -5.32
N ILE A 85 14.11 -2.51 -6.00
CA ILE A 85 12.66 -2.67 -6.22
C ILE A 85 11.93 -2.73 -4.87
N ILE A 86 12.39 -3.59 -3.95
CA ILE A 86 11.76 -3.76 -2.64
C ILE A 86 11.83 -2.46 -1.82
N PHE A 87 12.97 -1.76 -1.85
CA PHE A 87 13.12 -0.50 -1.12
C PHE A 87 12.16 0.59 -1.61
N ILE A 88 12.02 0.74 -2.93
CA ILE A 88 11.08 1.70 -3.53
C ILE A 88 9.64 1.31 -3.19
N GLN A 89 9.29 0.02 -3.34
CA GLN A 89 7.95 -0.50 -3.04
C GLN A 89 7.59 -0.26 -1.57
N LEU A 90 8.49 -0.59 -0.64
CA LEU A 90 8.27 -0.36 0.79
C LEU A 90 8.14 1.13 1.11
N SER A 91 8.93 2.00 0.49
CA SER A 91 8.84 3.45 0.70
C SER A 91 7.50 4.01 0.24
N ALA A 92 7.04 3.62 -0.96
CA ALA A 92 5.74 4.00 -1.49
C ALA A 92 4.59 3.44 -0.64
N PHE A 93 4.70 2.18 -0.23
CA PHE A 93 3.71 1.53 0.62
C PHE A 93 3.60 2.20 1.99
N ILE A 94 4.73 2.49 2.66
CA ILE A 94 4.77 3.19 3.95
C ILE A 94 4.15 4.59 3.83
N TYR A 95 4.51 5.34 2.79
CA TYR A 95 3.92 6.65 2.52
C TYR A 95 2.40 6.54 2.31
N GLY A 96 1.98 5.53 1.57
CA GLY A 96 0.58 5.21 1.36
C GLY A 96 -0.17 4.93 2.66
N MET A 97 0.38 4.08 3.51
CA MET A 97 -0.16 3.76 4.84
C MET A 97 -0.22 4.97 5.76
N TYR A 98 0.79 5.85 5.71
CA TYR A 98 0.79 7.09 6.47
C TYR A 98 -0.38 8.00 6.08
N ASN A 99 -0.65 8.14 4.77
CA ASN A 99 -1.80 8.92 4.30
C ASN A 99 -3.14 8.30 4.72
N ILE A 100 -3.27 6.96 4.67
CA ILE A 100 -4.46 6.27 5.17
C ILE A 100 -4.62 6.49 6.69
N TYR A 101 -3.54 6.47 7.45
CA TYR A 101 -3.57 6.75 8.89
C TYR A 101 -4.02 8.19 9.20
N LEU A 102 -3.55 9.19 8.44
CA LEU A 102 -4.00 10.57 8.59
C LEU A 102 -5.48 10.77 8.23
N ALA A 103 -5.98 10.00 7.26
CA ALA A 103 -7.39 10.00 6.86
C ALA A 103 -8.30 9.25 7.84
N ARG A 104 -7.78 8.75 8.98
CA ARG A 104 -8.60 8.05 9.98
C ARG A 104 -9.57 9.03 10.65
N PRO A 105 -10.85 8.66 10.80
CA PRO A 105 -11.82 9.51 11.49
C PRO A 105 -11.45 9.60 12.97
N VAL A 106 -11.41 10.82 13.49
CA VAL A 106 -11.09 11.11 14.90
C VAL A 106 -12.28 11.65 15.66
N ALA A 107 -13.15 12.41 14.99
CA ALA A 107 -14.36 12.96 15.58
C ALA A 107 -15.49 12.98 14.56
N VAL A 108 -16.71 12.81 15.06
CA VAL A 108 -17.94 13.08 14.32
C VAL A 108 -18.54 14.32 14.96
N VAL A 109 -18.49 15.44 14.23
CA VAL A 109 -18.97 16.74 14.72
C VAL A 109 -20.26 17.12 14.00
N PHE A 110 -21.13 17.83 14.71
CA PHE A 110 -22.32 18.42 14.11
C PHE A 110 -22.02 19.88 13.79
N GLU A 111 -21.83 20.19 12.51
CA GLU A 111 -21.62 21.55 12.01
C GLU A 111 -22.95 22.04 11.39
N LEU A 112 -23.58 23.02 12.06
CA LEU A 112 -24.83 23.70 11.66
C LEU A 112 -26.01 22.76 11.39
N ASP A 113 -26.08 22.21 10.18
CA ASP A 113 -27.14 21.34 9.67
C ASP A 113 -26.60 20.00 9.13
N SER A 114 -25.31 19.70 9.34
CA SER A 114 -24.66 18.51 8.80
C SER A 114 -23.75 17.81 9.81
N ILE A 115 -23.76 16.48 9.75
CA ILE A 115 -22.80 15.65 10.47
C ILE A 115 -21.53 15.56 9.62
N ARG A 116 -20.43 16.15 10.10
CA ARG A 116 -19.12 16.08 9.46
C ARG A 116 -18.22 15.12 10.21
N ILE A 117 -17.53 14.26 9.47
CA ILE A 117 -16.48 13.40 10.04
C ILE A 117 -15.15 14.11 9.86
N LEU A 118 -14.50 14.45 10.96
CA LEU A 118 -13.16 15.01 10.95
C LEU A 118 -12.16 13.87 10.94
N SER A 119 -11.20 13.94 10.02
CA SER A 119 -10.03 13.07 10.02
C SER A 119 -8.89 13.73 10.81
N LYS A 120 -7.87 12.95 11.19
CA LYS A 120 -6.69 13.49 11.88
C LYS A 120 -6.01 14.60 11.07
N GLY A 121 -6.07 14.52 9.74
CA GLY A 121 -5.52 15.55 8.84
C GLY A 121 -6.29 16.87 8.83
N ASP A 122 -7.55 16.89 9.28
CA ASP A 122 -8.41 18.08 9.27
C ASP A 122 -8.25 18.95 10.52
N ILE A 123 -7.63 18.44 11.59
CA ILE A 123 -7.42 19.18 12.83
C ILE A 123 -6.22 20.12 12.66
N LEU A 124 -6.50 21.42 12.48
CA LEU A 124 -5.52 22.47 12.66
C LEU A 124 -5.04 22.44 14.13
N LEU A 125 -3.72 22.31 14.34
CA LEU A 125 -3.13 22.17 15.68
C LEU A 125 -3.53 23.29 16.66
N ASP A 126 -3.95 24.44 16.14
CA ASP A 126 -4.38 25.60 16.91
C ASP A 126 -5.78 25.42 17.56
N GLU A 127 -6.59 24.45 17.11
CA GLU A 127 -7.94 24.19 17.65
C GLU A 127 -7.99 23.06 18.68
N LEU A 128 -6.88 22.34 18.93
CA LEU A 128 -6.80 21.27 19.93
C LEU A 128 -7.24 21.66 21.36
N PRO A 129 -7.10 22.91 21.84
CA PRO A 129 -7.62 23.31 23.14
C PRO A 129 -9.14 23.49 23.22
N GLN A 130 -9.86 23.48 22.09
CA GLN A 130 -11.30 23.80 22.00
C GLN A 130 -12.19 22.62 21.58
N ALA A 131 -11.61 21.45 21.30
CA ALA A 131 -12.32 20.21 20.98
C ALA A 131 -12.48 19.30 22.21
#